data_AF-A0AAP7FS67-F1
#
_entry.id   AF-A0AAP7FS67-F1
#
_cell.length_a   1.000
_cell.length_b   1.000
_cell.length_c   1.000
_cell.angle_alpha   90.00
_cell.angle_beta   90.00
_cell.angle_gamma   90.00
#
_symmetry.space_group_name_H-M   'P 1'
#
loop_
_entity.id
_entity.type
_entity.pdbx_description
1 polymer ?
#
loop_
_entity_poly.entity_id
_entity_poly.type
_entity_poly.pdbx_seq_one_letter_code
_entity_poly.pdbx_strand_id
1 'polypeptide(L)'
;MLEIRGIISNKEEMKEDLKTLLQQSKSPSDFINKITDNGYNVIHNGKTSFSIQHEDQIFKASELGLSYKTLKAKLGEDTGFEQTLKDKHSIKEYEDCSIASTEAEPDYMRKIKPNSVLATKFKFIQHSDKVEYFYNTASSKKSFEYYKDPSKVSFHDLSRQSAKAGIQRLVADAKPPQSFTVNGPNFFKKNIWLEFQLMGLEAKGFKLEGYTPTQADLELVKKAQEQYASMNKKPEPKPEAPTVAVEPPKPVEPIAPPVMSTPVQNEPEQLVEPTKQVEQESNFDSLFDELEDEFSDKTSPVDSFKEILSKVTTDMLCVTHGSITCRICFGSNMENAPAFQHDEFISINHEIATAYADAGRALKEEFNQILSDKIDELKSTQEYQEKIEAAHIANIETDFHDFIESLIDKHTDYKKIEILRHVQDVLEGNGNIIPDAALYDDITEKVNQLDNHEREICSAYVQKLIDDDGSGAPIDGELKNADVKSKRKIRYKPC
;
A
#
# COMPACT_ATOMS: atom_id res chain seq x y z
N MET A 1 -2.29 -1.97 17.67
CA MET A 1 -3.26 -1.13 18.45
C MET A 1 -4.72 -1.34 18.01
N LEU A 2 -5.00 -2.18 17.00
CA LEU A 2 -6.37 -2.59 16.66
C LEU A 2 -6.74 -3.91 17.37
N GLU A 3 -5.77 -4.81 17.55
CA GLU A 3 -5.94 -6.11 18.21
C GLU A 3 -6.40 -5.95 19.67
N ILE A 4 -5.98 -4.87 20.33
CA ILE A 4 -6.38 -4.46 21.69
C ILE A 4 -7.91 -4.24 21.79
N ARG A 5 -8.62 -4.09 20.66
CA ARG A 5 -10.06 -3.86 20.57
C ARG A 5 -10.88 -5.11 20.22
N GLY A 6 -10.29 -6.31 20.31
CA GLY A 6 -10.96 -7.59 20.01
C GLY A 6 -11.50 -7.73 18.57
N ILE A 7 -11.18 -6.77 17.71
CA ILE A 7 -11.45 -6.80 16.28
C ILE A 7 -10.21 -7.42 15.65
N ILE A 8 -10.40 -8.60 15.05
CA ILE A 8 -9.40 -9.23 14.16
C ILE A 8 -9.08 -8.18 13.09
N SER A 9 -7.81 -7.88 12.86
CA SER A 9 -7.47 -6.92 11.81
C SER A 9 -7.91 -7.50 10.47
N ASN A 10 -8.43 -6.68 9.55
CA ASN A 10 -8.91 -7.15 8.25
C ASN A 10 -7.84 -7.97 7.49
N LYS A 11 -6.55 -7.64 7.65
CA LYS A 11 -5.40 -8.43 7.15
C LYS A 11 -5.34 -9.86 7.70
N GLU A 12 -5.71 -10.05 8.96
CA GLU A 12 -5.70 -11.34 9.65
C GLU A 12 -6.98 -12.15 9.41
N GLU A 13 -8.13 -11.47 9.25
CA GLU A 13 -9.39 -12.06 8.76
C GLU A 13 -9.19 -12.61 7.34
N MET A 14 -8.63 -11.78 6.44
CA MET A 14 -8.26 -12.15 5.08
C MET A 14 -7.26 -13.32 5.02
N LYS A 15 -6.24 -13.33 5.89
CA LYS A 15 -5.28 -14.44 5.98
C LYS A 15 -5.95 -15.77 6.32
N GLU A 16 -6.85 -15.83 7.30
CA GLU A 16 -7.46 -17.10 7.73
C GLU A 16 -8.43 -17.67 6.69
N ASP A 17 -9.15 -16.81 5.95
CA ASP A 17 -9.97 -17.25 4.82
C ASP A 17 -9.11 -17.71 3.62
N LEU A 18 -8.14 -16.90 3.19
CA LEU A 18 -7.20 -17.27 2.11
C LEU A 18 -6.38 -18.53 2.44
N LYS A 19 -6.05 -18.76 3.72
CA LYS A 19 -5.40 -19.98 4.24
C LYS A 19 -6.30 -21.21 4.10
N THR A 20 -7.61 -21.05 4.25
CA THR A 20 -8.59 -22.12 4.01
C THR A 20 -8.68 -22.45 2.52
N LEU A 21 -8.70 -21.44 1.65
CA LEU A 21 -8.67 -21.62 0.20
C LEU A 21 -7.35 -22.27 -0.27
N LEU A 22 -6.22 -21.85 0.29
CA LEU A 22 -4.88 -22.41 0.03
C LEU A 22 -4.76 -23.90 0.37
N GLN A 23 -5.42 -24.37 1.43
CA GLN A 23 -5.46 -25.80 1.80
C GLN A 23 -6.27 -26.65 0.82
N GLN A 24 -7.14 -26.03 0.01
CA GLN A 24 -7.92 -26.71 -1.03
C GLN A 24 -7.27 -26.63 -2.42
N SER A 25 -6.16 -25.92 -2.56
CA SER A 25 -5.46 -25.69 -3.84
C SER A 25 -4.56 -26.86 -4.23
N LYS A 26 -4.48 -27.13 -5.53
CA LYS A 26 -3.61 -28.15 -6.15
C LYS A 26 -2.33 -27.58 -6.75
N SER A 27 -2.33 -26.30 -7.13
CA SER A 27 -1.17 -25.57 -7.64
C SER A 27 -1.28 -24.08 -7.27
N PRO A 28 -0.20 -23.29 -7.38
CA PRO A 28 -0.24 -21.84 -7.31
C PRO A 28 -1.31 -21.20 -8.23
N SER A 29 -1.46 -21.66 -9.47
CA SER A 29 -2.50 -21.15 -10.39
C SER A 29 -3.93 -21.53 -9.95
N ASP A 30 -4.13 -22.76 -9.45
CA ASP A 30 -5.41 -23.18 -8.85
C ASP A 30 -5.76 -22.37 -7.59
N PHE A 31 -4.76 -21.91 -6.82
CA PHE A 31 -4.98 -20.94 -5.73
C PHE A 31 -5.48 -19.59 -6.26
N ILE A 32 -4.86 -19.03 -7.29
CA ILE A 32 -5.32 -17.76 -7.91
C ILE A 32 -6.74 -17.89 -8.44
N ASN A 33 -7.07 -19.00 -9.13
CA ASN A 33 -8.44 -19.28 -9.56
C ASN A 33 -9.41 -19.30 -8.36
N LYS A 34 -9.14 -20.14 -7.35
CA LYS A 34 -9.99 -20.28 -6.16
C LYS A 34 -10.26 -18.98 -5.42
N ILE A 35 -9.27 -18.09 -5.25
CA ILE A 35 -9.51 -16.81 -4.58
C ILE A 35 -10.38 -15.90 -5.44
N THR A 36 -10.20 -15.87 -6.77
CA THR A 36 -11.09 -15.09 -7.65
C THR A 36 -12.53 -15.63 -7.68
N ASP A 37 -12.70 -16.96 -7.65
CA ASP A 37 -14.02 -17.58 -7.61
C ASP A 37 -14.73 -17.35 -6.26
N ASN A 38 -13.99 -16.99 -5.21
CA ASN A 38 -14.52 -16.57 -3.89
C ASN A 38 -14.59 -15.04 -3.72
N GLY A 39 -14.47 -14.26 -4.80
CA GLY A 39 -14.74 -12.82 -4.80
C GLY A 39 -13.57 -11.91 -4.44
N TYR A 40 -12.35 -12.46 -4.29
CA TYR A 40 -11.12 -11.68 -4.24
C TYR A 40 -10.72 -11.21 -5.64
N ASN A 41 -10.20 -10.00 -5.79
CA ASN A 41 -9.59 -9.56 -7.07
C ASN A 41 -8.07 -9.72 -6.99
N VAL A 42 -7.40 -9.94 -8.12
CA VAL A 42 -5.95 -10.20 -8.16
C VAL A 42 -5.26 -9.13 -8.99
N ILE A 43 -4.31 -8.43 -8.38
CA ILE A 43 -3.60 -7.31 -8.99
C ILE A 43 -2.20 -7.81 -9.35
N HIS A 44 -1.95 -8.03 -10.64
CA HIS A 44 -0.67 -8.49 -11.15
C HIS A 44 0.33 -7.31 -11.21
N ASN A 45 1.41 -7.42 -10.43
CA ASN A 45 2.41 -6.37 -10.24
C ASN A 45 3.78 -6.78 -10.82
N GLY A 46 3.81 -7.73 -11.76
CA GLY A 46 5.02 -8.31 -12.33
C GLY A 46 5.11 -9.83 -12.16
N LYS A 47 6.12 -10.43 -12.81
CA LYS A 47 6.22 -11.85 -13.18
C LYS A 47 5.67 -12.90 -12.20
N THR A 48 5.99 -12.75 -10.91
CA THR A 48 5.49 -13.62 -9.82
C THR A 48 4.97 -12.82 -8.62
N SER A 49 4.73 -11.53 -8.84
CA SER A 49 4.43 -10.52 -7.84
C SER A 49 2.99 -10.05 -8.02
N PHE A 50 2.19 -10.17 -6.96
CA PHE A 50 0.78 -9.78 -7.01
C PHE A 50 0.33 -9.23 -5.66
N SER A 51 -0.75 -8.46 -5.69
CA SER A 51 -1.54 -8.11 -4.51
C SER A 51 -2.90 -8.81 -4.61
N ILE A 52 -3.48 -9.11 -3.46
CA ILE A 52 -4.86 -9.60 -3.38
C ILE A 52 -5.71 -8.43 -2.88
N GLN A 53 -6.84 -8.19 -3.54
CA GLN A 53 -7.87 -7.25 -3.10
C GLN A 53 -9.06 -8.01 -2.53
N HIS A 54 -9.56 -7.57 -1.38
CA HIS A 54 -10.91 -7.89 -0.92
C HIS A 54 -11.55 -6.62 -0.39
N GLU A 55 -12.78 -6.33 -0.82
CA GLU A 55 -13.44 -5.06 -0.52
C GLU A 55 -12.52 -3.87 -0.86
N ASP A 56 -12.41 -2.87 0.02
CA ASP A 56 -11.56 -1.69 -0.18
C ASP A 56 -10.06 -1.94 0.06
N GLN A 57 -9.67 -3.17 0.38
CA GLN A 57 -8.35 -3.46 0.93
C GLN A 57 -7.50 -4.25 -0.04
N ILE A 58 -6.28 -3.76 -0.26
CA ILE A 58 -5.27 -4.36 -1.11
C ILE A 58 -4.06 -4.64 -0.22
N PHE A 59 -3.63 -5.90 -0.17
CA PHE A 59 -2.38 -6.30 0.50
C PHE A 59 -1.47 -7.01 -0.52
N LYS A 60 -0.16 -6.74 -0.45
CA LYS A 60 0.82 -7.47 -1.26
C LYS A 60 0.78 -8.95 -0.85
N ALA A 61 0.92 -9.89 -1.78
CA ALA A 61 0.87 -11.31 -1.45
C ALA A 61 1.94 -11.73 -0.41
N SER A 62 3.09 -11.06 -0.39
CA SER A 62 4.13 -11.22 0.65
C SER A 62 3.62 -10.89 2.06
N GLU A 63 2.85 -9.81 2.22
CA GLU A 63 2.29 -9.37 3.51
C GLU A 63 1.29 -10.35 4.14
N LEU A 64 0.67 -11.17 3.30
CA LEU A 64 -0.28 -12.22 3.69
C LEU A 64 0.40 -13.58 3.88
N GLY A 65 1.71 -13.71 3.55
CA GLY A 65 2.42 -15.00 3.55
C GLY A 65 2.08 -15.88 2.34
N LEU A 66 1.70 -15.27 1.22
CA LEU A 66 1.15 -15.91 0.01
C LEU A 66 1.95 -15.56 -1.26
N SER A 67 3.19 -15.07 -1.13
CA SER A 67 4.09 -14.84 -2.28
C SER A 67 4.29 -16.12 -3.10
N TYR A 68 4.61 -16.01 -4.40
CA TYR A 68 4.84 -17.20 -5.25
C TYR A 68 5.91 -18.14 -4.68
N LYS A 69 6.96 -17.62 -4.03
CA LYS A 69 7.95 -18.42 -3.27
C LYS A 69 7.28 -19.32 -2.21
N THR A 70 6.28 -18.81 -1.50
CA THR A 70 5.52 -19.54 -0.46
C THR A 70 4.46 -20.46 -1.06
N LEU A 71 3.82 -20.07 -2.17
CA LEU A 71 2.89 -20.93 -2.90
C LEU A 71 3.63 -22.14 -3.50
N LYS A 72 4.75 -21.91 -4.21
CA LYS A 72 5.60 -22.94 -4.79
C LYS A 72 6.13 -23.92 -3.73
N ALA A 73 6.52 -23.42 -2.56
CA ALA A 73 6.97 -24.25 -1.44
C ALA A 73 5.88 -25.15 -0.82
N LYS A 74 4.59 -24.84 -1.03
CA LYS A 74 3.45 -25.62 -0.51
C LYS A 74 2.75 -26.48 -1.57
N LEU A 75 2.68 -25.99 -2.81
CA LEU A 75 1.83 -26.51 -3.88
C LEU A 75 2.62 -26.97 -5.13
N GLY A 76 3.95 -26.85 -5.12
CA GLY A 76 4.82 -27.25 -6.24
C GLY A 76 5.10 -26.14 -7.26
N GLU A 77 5.97 -26.45 -8.22
CA GLU A 77 6.33 -25.59 -9.36
C GLU A 77 5.15 -25.45 -10.32
N ASP A 78 4.89 -24.23 -10.80
CA ASP A 78 3.79 -23.95 -11.72
C ASP A 78 4.22 -22.88 -12.74
N THR A 79 4.52 -23.33 -13.94
CA THR A 79 4.98 -22.48 -15.05
C THR A 79 3.84 -21.66 -15.69
N GLY A 80 2.58 -21.97 -15.38
CA GLY A 80 1.40 -21.23 -15.84
C GLY A 80 1.03 -20.06 -14.92
N PHE A 81 1.72 -19.90 -13.79
CA PHE A 81 1.35 -18.92 -12.76
C PHE A 81 1.38 -17.47 -13.24
N GLU A 82 2.40 -17.08 -14.01
CA GLU A 82 2.51 -15.73 -14.57
C GLU A 82 1.32 -15.42 -15.50
N GLN A 83 0.96 -16.36 -16.37
CA GLN A 83 -0.18 -16.17 -17.27
C GLN A 83 -1.50 -16.13 -16.50
N THR A 84 -1.68 -17.03 -15.52
CA THR A 84 -2.87 -17.02 -14.65
C THR A 84 -3.03 -15.71 -13.88
N LEU A 85 -1.92 -15.09 -13.42
CA LEU A 85 -1.97 -13.75 -12.81
C LEU A 85 -2.41 -12.66 -13.79
N LYS A 86 -1.99 -12.72 -15.06
CA LYS A 86 -2.41 -11.78 -16.12
C LYS A 86 -3.89 -11.99 -16.48
N ASP A 87 -4.29 -13.23 -16.73
CA ASP A 87 -5.66 -13.61 -17.13
C ASP A 87 -6.70 -13.29 -16.04
N LYS A 88 -6.30 -13.35 -14.77
CA LYS A 88 -7.12 -13.00 -13.60
C LYS A 88 -6.90 -11.55 -13.12
N HIS A 89 -6.12 -10.75 -13.85
CA HIS A 89 -5.82 -9.38 -13.42
C HIS A 89 -7.09 -8.53 -13.36
N SER A 90 -7.40 -8.03 -12.16
CA SER A 90 -8.58 -7.21 -11.91
C SER A 90 -8.32 -6.27 -10.73
N ILE A 91 -8.61 -4.98 -10.94
CA ILE A 91 -8.69 -3.96 -9.89
C ILE A 91 -10.16 -3.59 -9.78
N LYS A 92 -10.73 -3.65 -8.57
CA LYS A 92 -12.13 -3.31 -8.33
C LYS A 92 -12.23 -1.92 -7.72
N GLU A 93 -12.56 -0.96 -8.56
CA GLU A 93 -12.89 0.39 -8.14
C GLU A 93 -14.33 0.45 -7.60
N TYR A 94 -14.60 1.44 -6.73
CA TYR A 94 -15.85 1.55 -5.99
C TYR A 94 -16.47 2.93 -6.14
N GLU A 95 -17.19 3.12 -7.23
CA GLU A 95 -17.98 4.34 -7.50
C GLU A 95 -19.08 4.57 -6.44
N ASP A 96 -19.57 5.81 -6.37
CA ASP A 96 -20.70 6.28 -5.56
C ASP A 96 -20.70 6.03 -4.03
N CYS A 97 -19.59 5.54 -3.47
CA CYS A 97 -19.40 5.40 -2.03
C CYS A 97 -19.51 6.76 -1.32
N SER A 98 -20.65 7.02 -0.68
CA SER A 98 -20.97 8.35 -0.17
C SER A 98 -21.97 8.35 0.98
N ILE A 99 -21.98 9.45 1.75
CA ILE A 99 -23.01 9.77 2.74
C ILE A 99 -23.56 11.15 2.40
N ALA A 100 -24.87 11.27 2.15
CA ALA A 100 -25.53 12.55 1.89
C ALA A 100 -26.52 12.91 3.01
N SER A 101 -26.62 14.19 3.33
CA SER A 101 -27.70 14.75 4.17
C SER A 101 -29.00 14.86 3.38
N THR A 102 -30.14 14.72 4.06
CA THR A 102 -31.48 14.98 3.50
C THR A 102 -31.94 16.43 3.64
N GLU A 103 -31.05 17.36 4.03
CA GLU A 103 -31.35 18.79 4.21
C GLU A 103 -30.54 19.69 3.27
N ALA A 104 -31.12 20.83 2.90
CA ALA A 104 -30.63 21.70 1.82
C ALA A 104 -29.40 22.56 2.20
N GLU A 105 -29.29 23.06 3.43
CA GLU A 105 -28.24 24.03 3.80
C GLU A 105 -27.50 23.64 5.10
N PRO A 106 -26.26 23.11 5.02
CA PRO A 106 -25.42 22.87 6.18
C PRO A 106 -24.72 24.15 6.68
N ASP A 107 -24.37 24.21 7.96
CA ASP A 107 -23.45 25.25 8.47
C ASP A 107 -22.00 24.87 8.07
N TYR A 108 -21.68 25.06 6.78
CA TYR A 108 -20.45 24.58 6.14
C TYR A 108 -19.16 24.95 6.89
N MET A 109 -18.31 23.95 7.12
CA MET A 109 -16.96 24.12 7.70
C MET A 109 -16.92 24.70 9.12
N ARG A 110 -17.88 24.35 9.98
CA ARG A 110 -17.79 24.59 11.44
C ARG A 110 -16.53 23.98 12.06
N LYS A 111 -16.14 24.52 13.22
CA LYS A 111 -14.93 24.11 13.95
C LYS A 111 -15.05 22.68 14.49
N ILE A 112 -14.20 21.80 13.96
CA ILE A 112 -14.02 20.41 14.41
C ILE A 112 -13.39 20.35 15.81
N LYS A 113 -13.71 19.29 16.57
CA LYS A 113 -13.07 19.01 17.88
C LYS A 113 -11.57 18.69 17.67
N PRO A 114 -10.63 19.37 18.36
CA PRO A 114 -9.18 19.19 18.10
C PRO A 114 -8.68 17.75 18.22
N ASN A 115 -9.18 17.00 19.20
CA ASN A 115 -8.74 15.61 19.46
C ASN A 115 -9.60 14.58 18.69
N SER A 116 -10.23 14.98 17.59
CA SER A 116 -10.99 14.08 16.72
C SER A 116 -10.06 13.31 15.77
N VAL A 117 -10.56 12.22 15.17
CA VAL A 117 -9.77 11.47 14.17
C VAL A 117 -9.57 12.33 12.92
N LEU A 118 -10.62 13.06 12.51
CA LEU A 118 -10.55 14.06 11.46
C LEU A 118 -9.39 15.07 11.66
N ALA A 119 -9.33 15.72 12.82
CA ALA A 119 -8.33 16.76 13.09
C ALA A 119 -6.91 16.24 13.42
N THR A 120 -6.76 14.98 13.83
CA THR A 120 -5.45 14.40 14.23
C THR A 120 -4.82 13.49 13.18
N LYS A 121 -5.61 12.96 12.23
CA LYS A 121 -5.13 12.03 11.20
C LYS A 121 -5.24 12.54 9.76
N PHE A 122 -5.92 13.67 9.52
CA PHE A 122 -6.09 14.22 8.18
C PHE A 122 -5.68 15.69 8.09
N LYS A 123 -5.12 16.06 6.92
CA LYS A 123 -5.02 17.42 6.40
C LYS A 123 -6.17 17.65 5.42
N PHE A 124 -6.45 18.90 5.08
CA PHE A 124 -7.45 19.24 4.08
C PHE A 124 -7.02 20.36 3.15
N ILE A 125 -7.56 20.34 1.92
CA ILE A 125 -7.47 21.41 0.93
C ILE A 125 -8.89 21.88 0.66
N GLN A 126 -9.13 23.18 0.82
CA GLN A 126 -10.46 23.78 0.63
C GLN A 126 -10.56 24.44 -0.74
N HIS A 127 -11.56 24.03 -1.51
CA HIS A 127 -11.95 24.59 -2.81
C HIS A 127 -13.23 25.43 -2.65
N SER A 128 -13.80 25.91 -3.76
CA SER A 128 -15.00 26.76 -3.77
C SER A 128 -16.30 25.99 -3.50
N ASP A 129 -16.38 24.75 -3.98
CA ASP A 129 -17.55 23.84 -3.92
C ASP A 129 -17.41 22.76 -2.83
N LYS A 130 -16.16 22.32 -2.58
CA LYS A 130 -15.83 21.17 -1.73
C LYS A 130 -14.59 21.37 -0.87
N VAL A 131 -14.35 20.43 0.04
CA VAL A 131 -13.10 20.27 0.80
C VAL A 131 -12.59 18.85 0.66
N GLU A 132 -11.36 18.69 0.18
CA GLU A 132 -10.69 17.41 -0.01
C GLU A 132 -9.85 17.06 1.23
N TYR A 133 -9.91 15.81 1.71
CA TYR A 133 -9.21 15.35 2.91
C TYR A 133 -8.20 14.25 2.58
N PHE A 134 -6.98 14.39 3.12
CA PHE A 134 -5.80 13.56 2.83
C PHE A 134 -5.18 13.06 4.14
N TYR A 135 -4.57 11.87 4.14
CA TYR A 135 -3.93 11.32 5.33
C TYR A 135 -2.68 12.11 5.74
N ASN A 136 -2.49 12.33 7.05
CA ASN A 136 -1.33 13.05 7.58
C ASN A 136 0.02 12.40 7.24
N THR A 137 0.03 11.07 7.09
CA THR A 137 1.18 10.21 6.77
C THR A 137 1.31 9.89 5.28
N ALA A 138 0.35 10.29 4.45
CA ALA A 138 0.33 10.00 3.01
C ALA A 138 -0.47 11.10 2.30
N SER A 139 0.11 12.29 2.20
CA SER A 139 -0.58 13.49 1.70
C SER A 139 -0.94 13.43 0.21
N SER A 140 -0.35 12.51 -0.55
CA SER A 140 -0.76 12.19 -1.93
C SER A 140 -2.05 11.37 -2.00
N LYS A 141 -2.39 10.58 -0.97
CA LYS A 141 -3.61 9.75 -0.96
C LYS A 141 -4.81 10.55 -0.44
N LYS A 142 -5.65 10.97 -1.38
CA LYS A 142 -7.00 11.48 -1.09
C LYS A 142 -7.85 10.38 -0.42
N SER A 143 -8.54 10.73 0.66
CA SER A 143 -9.34 9.80 1.45
C SER A 143 -10.84 9.99 1.24
N PHE A 144 -11.30 11.23 1.27
CA PHE A 144 -12.68 11.61 0.99
C PHE A 144 -12.79 13.10 0.66
N GLU A 145 -13.93 13.50 0.11
CA GLU A 145 -14.27 14.89 -0.20
C GLU A 145 -15.58 15.25 0.47
N TYR A 146 -15.73 16.48 0.94
CA TYR A 146 -16.96 17.01 1.52
C TYR A 146 -17.47 18.20 0.70
N TYR A 147 -18.64 18.03 0.10
CA TYR A 147 -19.33 19.03 -0.71
C TYR A 147 -20.27 19.88 0.14
N LYS A 148 -20.39 21.16 -0.22
CA LYS A 148 -21.30 22.09 0.45
C LYS A 148 -22.79 21.81 0.11
N ASP A 149 -23.09 21.61 -1.17
CA ASP A 149 -24.45 21.57 -1.70
C ASP A 149 -24.58 20.47 -2.78
N PRO A 150 -25.41 19.41 -2.57
CA PRO A 150 -25.98 19.04 -1.27
C PRO A 150 -24.87 18.66 -0.29
N SER A 151 -25.14 18.73 1.02
CA SER A 151 -24.18 18.34 2.05
C SER A 151 -23.85 16.84 1.96
N LYS A 152 -22.74 16.50 1.30
CA LYS A 152 -22.36 15.13 0.89
C LYS A 152 -20.89 14.87 1.18
N VAL A 153 -20.57 13.71 1.72
CA VAL A 153 -19.21 13.17 1.75
C VAL A 153 -19.08 12.06 0.69
N SER A 154 -18.12 12.17 -0.22
CA SER A 154 -17.75 11.11 -1.19
C SER A 154 -16.41 10.50 -0.79
N PHE A 155 -16.33 9.17 -0.71
CA PHE A 155 -15.16 8.45 -0.19
C PHE A 155 -14.33 7.83 -1.31
N HIS A 156 -13.02 8.10 -1.28
CA HIS A 156 -12.00 7.49 -2.17
C HIS A 156 -11.23 6.37 -1.44
N ASP A 157 -11.32 6.35 -0.11
CA ASP A 157 -10.81 5.34 0.80
C ASP A 157 -11.98 4.95 1.71
N LEU A 158 -12.35 3.67 1.74
CA LEU A 158 -13.58 3.20 2.41
C LEU A 158 -13.31 2.66 3.82
N SER A 159 -12.08 2.82 4.30
CA SER A 159 -11.62 2.26 5.56
C SER A 159 -12.37 2.85 6.74
N ARG A 160 -12.39 2.12 7.86
CA ARG A 160 -13.06 2.56 9.09
C ARG A 160 -12.48 3.86 9.67
N GLN A 161 -11.25 4.25 9.30
CA GLN A 161 -10.69 5.55 9.68
C GLN A 161 -11.20 6.70 8.79
N SER A 162 -11.20 6.50 7.47
CA SER A 162 -11.78 7.43 6.48
C SER A 162 -13.27 7.67 6.77
N ALA A 163 -14.05 6.58 6.89
CA ALA A 163 -15.45 6.58 7.31
C ALA A 163 -15.72 7.47 8.52
N LYS A 164 -15.00 7.23 9.62
CA LYS A 164 -15.14 7.97 10.88
C LYS A 164 -14.81 9.47 10.73
N ALA A 165 -13.82 9.80 9.92
CA ALA A 165 -13.43 11.20 9.66
C ALA A 165 -14.47 11.93 8.79
N GLY A 166 -14.99 11.29 7.75
CA GLY A 166 -16.09 11.83 6.94
C GLY A 166 -17.36 12.07 7.76
N ILE A 167 -17.77 11.11 8.60
CA ILE A 167 -18.88 11.26 9.55
C ILE A 167 -18.60 12.45 10.51
N GLN A 168 -17.37 12.62 10.99
CA GLN A 168 -16.99 13.73 11.89
C GLN A 168 -17.08 15.12 11.22
N ARG A 169 -16.85 15.21 9.90
CA ARG A 169 -17.03 16.44 9.11
C ARG A 169 -18.53 16.75 8.98
N LEU A 170 -19.29 15.78 8.46
CA LEU A 170 -20.71 15.93 8.17
C LEU A 170 -21.53 16.27 9.41
N VAL A 171 -21.28 15.59 10.54
CA VAL A 171 -21.97 15.80 11.82
C VAL A 171 -21.61 17.13 12.49
N ALA A 172 -20.49 17.77 12.16
CA ALA A 172 -20.15 19.08 12.71
C ALA A 172 -20.97 20.22 12.10
N ASP A 173 -21.30 20.10 10.82
CA ASP A 173 -22.05 21.09 10.03
C ASP A 173 -23.57 20.87 10.11
N ALA A 174 -23.96 19.72 10.66
CA ALA A 174 -25.31 19.27 10.95
C ALA A 174 -25.91 19.87 12.25
N LYS A 175 -27.24 19.79 12.36
CA LYS A 175 -28.05 20.23 13.51
C LYS A 175 -29.12 19.15 13.79
N PRO A 176 -29.06 18.41 14.92
CA PRO A 176 -30.06 17.36 15.17
C PRO A 176 -31.44 17.97 15.53
N PRO A 177 -32.55 17.31 15.16
CA PRO A 177 -32.63 16.00 14.52
C PRO A 177 -32.40 16.07 13.00
N GLN A 178 -31.56 15.19 12.47
CA GLN A 178 -31.18 15.20 11.04
C GLN A 178 -30.84 13.78 10.54
N SER A 179 -31.23 13.48 9.28
CA SER A 179 -31.01 12.19 8.63
C SER A 179 -29.89 12.24 7.60
N PHE A 180 -29.17 11.13 7.48
CA PHE A 180 -28.16 10.90 6.46
C PHE A 180 -28.41 9.57 5.74
N THR A 181 -28.19 9.53 4.43
CA THR A 181 -28.31 8.31 3.61
C THR A 181 -26.93 7.87 3.13
N VAL A 182 -26.57 6.60 3.35
CA VAL A 182 -25.33 6.00 2.85
C VAL A 182 -25.55 5.21 1.56
N ASN A 183 -24.71 5.48 0.56
CA ASN A 183 -24.69 4.85 -0.77
C ASN A 183 -23.36 4.11 -1.00
N GLY A 184 -23.32 3.20 -1.97
CA GLY A 184 -22.19 2.29 -2.20
C GLY A 184 -22.46 0.84 -1.73
N PRO A 185 -21.42 -0.02 -1.66
CA PRO A 185 -21.55 -1.45 -1.39
C PRO A 185 -21.87 -1.77 0.08
N ASN A 186 -22.39 -2.96 0.34
CA ASN A 186 -22.86 -3.37 1.67
C ASN A 186 -21.77 -3.34 2.77
N PHE A 187 -20.51 -3.61 2.43
CA PHE A 187 -19.41 -3.56 3.40
C PHE A 187 -19.07 -2.12 3.82
N PHE A 188 -19.06 -1.18 2.86
CA PHE A 188 -18.86 0.24 3.14
C PHE A 188 -20.02 0.78 3.99
N LYS A 189 -21.26 0.45 3.59
CA LYS A 189 -22.48 0.76 4.34
C LYS A 189 -22.44 0.23 5.78
N LYS A 190 -21.99 -1.01 5.98
CA LYS A 190 -21.69 -1.62 7.29
C LYS A 190 -20.62 -0.84 8.06
N ASN A 191 -19.52 -0.47 7.43
CA ASN A 191 -18.44 0.31 8.06
C ASN A 191 -18.90 1.70 8.53
N ILE A 192 -19.69 2.41 7.70
CA ILE A 192 -20.34 3.68 8.08
C ILE A 192 -21.27 3.45 9.28
N TRP A 193 -22.18 2.48 9.21
CA TRP A 193 -23.13 2.20 10.29
C TRP A 193 -22.42 1.84 11.61
N LEU A 194 -21.40 0.97 11.57
CA LEU A 194 -20.60 0.60 12.75
C LEU A 194 -19.94 1.83 13.39
N GLU A 195 -19.33 2.73 12.63
CA GLU A 195 -18.75 3.96 13.19
C GLU A 195 -19.83 4.94 13.69
N PHE A 196 -21.00 4.99 13.05
CA PHE A 196 -22.15 5.79 13.49
C PHE A 196 -22.65 5.35 14.88
N GLN A 197 -22.76 4.04 15.11
CA GLN A 197 -23.10 3.45 16.42
C GLN A 197 -21.99 3.67 17.47
N LEU A 198 -20.73 3.44 17.11
CA LEU A 198 -19.58 3.64 18.02
C LEU A 198 -19.35 5.12 18.38
N MET A 199 -19.78 6.05 17.53
CA MET A 199 -19.83 7.48 17.85
C MET A 199 -21.08 7.89 18.64
N GLY A 200 -22.04 6.97 18.86
CA GLY A 200 -23.28 7.20 19.59
C GLY A 200 -24.11 8.34 19.01
N LEU A 201 -24.34 8.33 17.70
CA LEU A 201 -24.98 9.44 16.98
C LEU A 201 -26.52 9.40 17.04
N GLU A 202 -27.12 8.21 17.11
CA GLU A 202 -28.58 8.06 17.33
C GLU A 202 -29.02 8.70 18.64
N ALA A 203 -28.26 8.47 19.73
CA ALA A 203 -28.48 9.09 21.03
C ALA A 203 -28.27 10.63 21.05
N LYS A 204 -27.84 11.22 19.92
CA LYS A 204 -27.71 12.68 19.72
C LYS A 204 -28.76 13.23 18.75
N GLY A 205 -29.71 12.41 18.29
CA GLY A 205 -30.78 12.79 17.36
C GLY A 205 -30.44 12.65 15.88
N PHE A 206 -29.30 12.05 15.51
CA PHE A 206 -28.97 11.80 14.11
C PHE A 206 -29.45 10.41 13.66
N LYS A 207 -30.00 10.31 12.45
CA LYS A 207 -30.42 9.03 11.85
C LYS A 207 -29.51 8.67 10.67
N LEU A 208 -29.23 7.38 10.48
CA LEU A 208 -28.56 6.85 9.30
C LEU A 208 -29.51 5.89 8.56
N GLU A 209 -29.61 6.05 7.25
CA GLU A 209 -30.43 5.24 6.34
C GLU A 209 -29.59 4.64 5.21
N GLY A 210 -30.08 3.57 4.57
CA GLY A 210 -29.40 2.90 3.45
C GLY A 210 -28.65 1.60 3.80
N TYR A 211 -28.63 1.21 5.08
CA TYR A 211 -28.09 -0.07 5.57
C TYR A 211 -29.04 -0.75 6.57
N THR A 212 -29.12 -2.07 6.52
CA THR A 212 -29.86 -2.90 7.49
C THR A 212 -28.87 -3.82 8.20
N PRO A 213 -28.60 -3.65 9.51
CA PRO A 213 -27.60 -4.44 10.23
C PRO A 213 -28.06 -5.88 10.48
N THR A 214 -27.13 -6.82 10.45
CA THR A 214 -27.37 -8.22 10.85
C THR A 214 -27.19 -8.41 12.36
N GLN A 215 -27.61 -9.57 12.87
CA GLN A 215 -27.37 -9.97 14.26
C GLN A 215 -25.88 -9.95 14.64
N ALA A 216 -24.98 -10.35 13.72
CA ALA A 216 -23.54 -10.33 13.96
C ALA A 216 -23.01 -8.89 14.11
N ASP A 217 -23.55 -7.94 13.35
CA ASP A 217 -23.14 -6.53 13.42
C ASP A 217 -23.60 -5.87 14.74
N LEU A 218 -24.80 -6.24 15.23
CA LEU A 218 -25.29 -5.84 16.55
C LEU A 218 -24.41 -6.39 17.69
N GLU A 219 -23.88 -7.61 17.55
CA GLU A 219 -22.95 -8.19 18.52
C GLU A 219 -21.55 -7.56 18.46
N LEU A 220 -21.05 -7.21 17.27
CA LEU A 220 -19.81 -6.46 17.11
C LEU A 220 -19.89 -5.08 17.78
N VAL A 221 -21.01 -4.36 17.62
CA VAL A 221 -21.24 -3.07 18.31
C VAL A 221 -21.24 -3.26 19.84
N LYS A 222 -21.95 -4.26 20.37
CA LYS A 222 -21.97 -4.55 21.82
C LYS A 222 -20.57 -4.84 22.38
N LYS A 223 -19.86 -5.81 21.79
CA LYS A 223 -18.49 -6.20 22.21
C LYS A 223 -17.54 -4.99 22.22
N ALA A 224 -17.60 -4.16 21.18
CA ALA A 224 -16.78 -2.94 21.11
C ALA A 224 -17.18 -1.89 22.16
N GLN A 225 -18.49 -1.65 22.39
CA GLN A 225 -18.99 -0.73 23.42
C GLN A 225 -18.61 -1.20 24.84
N GLU A 226 -18.73 -2.50 25.13
CA GLU A 226 -18.33 -3.12 26.40
C GLU A 226 -16.83 -2.96 26.66
N GLN A 227 -15.99 -3.13 25.64
CA GLN A 227 -14.55 -2.88 25.75
C GLN A 227 -14.21 -1.39 25.95
N TYR A 228 -14.87 -0.47 25.23
CA TYR A 228 -14.69 0.96 25.51
C TYR A 228 -15.14 1.32 26.94
N ALA A 229 -16.19 0.68 27.47
CA ALA A 229 -16.60 0.87 28.86
C ALA A 229 -15.56 0.31 29.84
N SER A 230 -14.97 -0.87 29.57
CA SER A 230 -13.95 -1.46 30.43
C SER A 230 -12.64 -0.65 30.45
N MET A 231 -12.19 -0.14 29.30
CA MET A 231 -11.01 0.73 29.21
C MET A 231 -11.20 2.11 29.86
N ASN A 232 -12.44 2.60 29.97
CA ASN A 232 -12.75 3.87 30.64
C ASN A 232 -13.05 3.72 32.15
N LYS A 233 -13.06 2.49 32.70
CA LYS A 233 -13.00 2.31 34.15
C LYS A 233 -11.64 2.81 34.65
N LYS A 234 -11.65 3.81 35.55
CA LYS A 234 -10.48 4.07 36.41
C LYS A 234 -10.15 2.78 37.18
N PRO A 235 -8.86 2.49 37.44
CA PRO A 235 -8.48 1.30 38.21
C PRO A 235 -9.15 1.36 39.59
N GLU A 236 -10.00 0.38 39.87
CA GLU A 236 -10.55 0.14 41.19
C GLU A 236 -9.38 -0.20 42.16
N PRO A 237 -9.38 0.30 43.41
CA PRO A 237 -8.28 0.04 44.34
C PRO A 237 -8.15 -1.47 44.57
N LYS A 238 -6.94 -2.01 44.36
CA LYS A 238 -6.68 -3.46 44.42
C LYS A 238 -7.19 -4.07 45.73
N PRO A 239 -8.10 -5.07 45.67
CA PRO A 239 -8.34 -5.96 46.80
C PRO A 239 -7.06 -6.71 47.18
N GLU A 240 -6.90 -7.01 48.47
CA GLU A 240 -5.78 -7.78 48.98
C GLU A 240 -5.86 -9.25 48.53
N ALA A 241 -4.70 -9.88 48.29
CA ALA A 241 -4.62 -11.19 47.64
C ALA A 241 -4.43 -12.35 48.64
N PRO A 242 -5.27 -13.41 48.60
CA PRO A 242 -5.04 -14.65 49.34
C PRO A 242 -4.15 -15.65 48.58
N THR A 243 -3.01 -15.93 49.18
CA THR A 243 -2.12 -17.11 49.07
C THR A 243 -2.50 -18.33 48.20
N VAL A 244 -1.64 -18.60 47.21
CA VAL A 244 -0.88 -19.86 46.95
C VAL A 244 -1.57 -21.24 47.04
N ALA A 245 -1.53 -21.99 45.92
CA ALA A 245 -1.21 -23.42 45.85
C ALA A 245 -0.62 -23.79 44.47
N VAL A 246 0.32 -24.73 44.39
CA VAL A 246 1.00 -25.20 43.15
C VAL A 246 1.35 -26.68 43.27
N GLU A 247 1.08 -27.51 42.25
CA GLU A 247 1.63 -28.88 42.15
C GLU A 247 1.73 -29.38 40.68
N PRO A 248 2.88 -29.94 40.21
CA PRO A 248 3.07 -30.46 38.84
C PRO A 248 3.52 -31.97 38.83
N PRO A 249 4.04 -32.60 37.73
CA PRO A 249 3.26 -33.36 36.73
C PRO A 249 3.84 -34.78 36.35
N LYS A 250 3.43 -35.37 35.18
CA LYS A 250 3.95 -36.56 34.41
C LYS A 250 3.26 -37.94 34.65
N PRO A 251 3.48 -39.04 33.84
CA PRO A 251 4.13 -39.22 32.50
C PRO A 251 3.45 -40.15 31.42
N VAL A 252 3.60 -39.80 30.12
CA VAL A 252 4.13 -40.57 28.92
C VAL A 252 3.62 -41.98 28.45
N GLU A 253 2.97 -42.02 27.25
CA GLU A 253 3.11 -42.90 26.01
C GLU A 253 3.28 -44.47 26.06
N PRO A 254 3.53 -45.29 24.97
CA PRO A 254 3.62 -45.11 23.48
C PRO A 254 3.06 -46.25 22.51
N ILE A 255 3.29 -46.12 21.17
CA ILE A 255 3.41 -47.13 20.04
C ILE A 255 2.17 -47.69 19.22
N ALA A 256 1.85 -47.04 18.08
CA ALA A 256 2.02 -47.47 16.64
C ALA A 256 1.30 -48.73 15.99
N PRO A 257 1.55 -49.17 14.70
CA PRO A 257 0.52 -49.43 13.63
C PRO A 257 0.64 -50.85 12.95
N PRO A 258 0.23 -51.21 11.68
CA PRO A 258 -0.53 -50.56 10.58
C PRO A 258 -1.88 -51.29 10.20
N VAL A 259 -2.40 -51.45 8.96
CA VAL A 259 -1.98 -52.16 7.70
C VAL A 259 -2.66 -51.55 6.43
N MET A 260 -2.38 -52.04 5.19
CA MET A 260 -2.82 -51.54 3.85
C MET A 260 -4.04 -52.26 3.20
N SER A 261 -4.60 -51.69 2.10
CA SER A 261 -5.03 -52.42 0.88
C SER A 261 -5.32 -51.52 -0.36
N THR A 262 -4.89 -51.97 -1.54
CA THR A 262 -5.12 -51.46 -2.94
C THR A 262 -5.28 -52.68 -3.88
N PRO A 263 -5.54 -52.62 -5.23
CA PRO A 263 -5.71 -51.48 -6.16
C PRO A 263 -7.18 -51.31 -6.67
N VAL A 264 -7.61 -51.16 -7.95
CA VAL A 264 -7.25 -51.72 -9.29
C VAL A 264 -7.34 -50.64 -10.42
N GLN A 265 -6.90 -50.97 -11.64
CA GLN A 265 -6.91 -50.24 -12.93
C GLN A 265 -8.34 -49.96 -13.50
N ASN A 266 -8.60 -49.08 -14.50
CA ASN A 266 -8.12 -49.09 -15.90
C ASN A 266 -8.26 -47.74 -16.67
N GLU A 267 -7.61 -47.69 -17.84
CA GLU A 267 -7.53 -46.64 -18.89
C GLU A 267 -7.97 -47.28 -20.25
N PRO A 268 -7.90 -46.65 -21.47
CA PRO A 268 -7.69 -45.24 -21.88
C PRO A 268 -8.62 -44.73 -23.04
N GLU A 269 -8.22 -43.63 -23.71
CA GLU A 269 -8.57 -43.17 -25.10
C GLU A 269 -9.97 -42.54 -25.35
N GLN A 270 -10.21 -41.65 -26.35
CA GLN A 270 -9.33 -40.99 -27.36
C GLN A 270 -9.79 -39.53 -27.71
N LEU A 271 -9.50 -39.00 -28.92
CA LEU A 271 -9.79 -37.64 -29.43
C LEU A 271 -10.93 -37.59 -30.49
N VAL A 272 -11.42 -36.37 -30.84
CA VAL A 272 -11.45 -35.77 -32.21
C VAL A 272 -12.34 -34.50 -32.30
N GLU A 273 -11.93 -33.53 -33.14
CA GLU A 273 -12.57 -32.26 -33.58
C GLU A 273 -12.07 -31.95 -35.03
N PRO A 274 -12.38 -30.83 -35.74
CA PRO A 274 -13.58 -29.96 -35.88
C PRO A 274 -14.00 -29.72 -37.37
N THR A 275 -15.00 -28.86 -37.68
CA THR A 275 -15.24 -28.33 -39.06
C THR A 275 -15.85 -26.90 -39.10
N LYS A 276 -15.56 -26.11 -40.16
CA LYS A 276 -15.98 -24.69 -40.42
C LYS A 276 -17.04 -24.54 -41.55
N GLN A 277 -17.71 -23.36 -41.61
CA GLN A 277 -18.18 -22.58 -42.80
C GLN A 277 -19.05 -21.36 -42.32
N VAL A 278 -19.27 -20.22 -43.01
CA VAL A 278 -18.59 -19.45 -44.12
C VAL A 278 -19.18 -18.00 -44.14
N GLU A 279 -18.64 -17.06 -44.94
CA GLU A 279 -19.04 -15.62 -44.99
C GLU A 279 -20.31 -15.29 -45.85
N GLN A 280 -20.74 -14.01 -45.79
CA GLN A 280 -21.32 -13.31 -46.95
C GLN A 280 -21.08 -11.77 -46.87
N GLU A 281 -20.65 -11.15 -47.98
CA GLU A 281 -20.28 -9.72 -48.09
C GLU A 281 -21.25 -8.89 -48.97
N SER A 282 -21.14 -7.56 -48.94
CA SER A 282 -21.71 -6.66 -49.96
C SER A 282 -20.98 -5.30 -50.05
N ASN A 283 -20.44 -4.96 -51.22
CA ASN A 283 -19.62 -3.77 -51.49
C ASN A 283 -20.22 -2.44 -51.02
N PHE A 284 -19.37 -1.53 -50.54
CA PHE A 284 -19.67 -0.11 -50.32
C PHE A 284 -18.61 0.86 -50.88
N ASP A 285 -17.49 0.37 -51.39
CA ASP A 285 -16.23 1.15 -51.45
C ASP A 285 -16.19 2.23 -52.54
N SER A 286 -16.98 2.08 -53.61
CA SER A 286 -17.01 2.95 -54.80
C SER A 286 -17.56 4.39 -54.56
N LEU A 287 -17.60 4.85 -53.31
CA LEU A 287 -18.10 6.17 -52.90
C LEU A 287 -17.14 6.94 -51.97
N PHE A 288 -15.99 6.37 -51.60
CA PHE A 288 -14.99 7.04 -50.75
C PHE A 288 -13.83 7.67 -51.53
N ASP A 289 -13.40 7.06 -52.64
CA ASP A 289 -12.27 7.51 -53.46
C ASP A 289 -12.37 8.98 -53.91
N GLU A 290 -13.59 9.50 -54.11
CA GLU A 290 -13.85 10.88 -54.56
C GLU A 290 -13.87 11.90 -53.40
N LEU A 291 -13.57 11.48 -52.16
CA LEU A 291 -13.50 12.35 -50.97
C LEU A 291 -12.10 12.46 -50.32
N GLU A 292 -11.17 11.54 -50.59
CA GLU A 292 -9.84 11.57 -49.95
C GLU A 292 -8.90 12.63 -50.55
N ASP A 293 -9.03 12.91 -51.85
CA ASP A 293 -8.12 13.80 -52.59
C ASP A 293 -8.21 15.29 -52.17
N GLU A 294 -9.29 15.69 -51.47
CA GLU A 294 -9.50 17.06 -50.95
C GLU A 294 -8.94 17.27 -49.51
N PHE A 295 -8.34 16.23 -48.89
CA PHE A 295 -7.83 16.30 -47.50
C PHE A 295 -6.33 16.03 -47.33
N SER A 296 -5.59 15.76 -48.41
CA SER A 296 -4.20 15.25 -48.40
C SER A 296 -3.13 16.19 -47.80
N ASP A 297 -3.40 17.49 -47.65
CA ASP A 297 -2.50 18.50 -47.08
C ASP A 297 -2.48 18.56 -45.53
N LYS A 298 -3.04 17.56 -44.83
CA LYS A 298 -3.04 17.48 -43.36
C LYS A 298 -2.27 16.26 -42.86
N THR A 299 -1.28 16.49 -42.00
CA THR A 299 -0.66 15.41 -41.22
C THR A 299 -1.73 14.66 -40.41
N SER A 300 -1.65 13.33 -40.40
CA SER A 300 -2.61 12.52 -39.64
C SER A 300 -2.54 12.88 -38.15
N PRO A 301 -3.66 12.90 -37.41
CA PRO A 301 -3.63 13.01 -35.94
C PRO A 301 -2.73 11.95 -35.29
N VAL A 302 -2.66 10.77 -35.91
CA VAL A 302 -1.80 9.65 -35.49
C VAL A 302 -0.32 9.98 -35.63
N ASP A 303 0.10 10.53 -36.76
CA ASP A 303 1.51 10.86 -37.01
C ASP A 303 1.93 12.10 -36.22
N SER A 304 1.00 13.03 -36.01
CA SER A 304 1.17 14.18 -35.13
C SER A 304 1.36 13.74 -33.66
N PHE A 305 0.64 12.70 -33.22
CA PHE A 305 0.82 12.09 -31.90
C PHE A 305 2.16 11.33 -31.78
N LYS A 306 2.60 10.64 -32.83
CA LYS A 306 3.96 10.05 -32.90
C LYS A 306 5.06 11.13 -32.84
N GLU A 307 4.86 12.29 -33.47
CA GLU A 307 5.81 13.41 -33.38
C GLU A 307 5.92 13.94 -31.94
N ILE A 308 4.79 14.14 -31.25
CA ILE A 308 4.77 14.52 -29.83
C ILE A 308 5.54 13.49 -28.99
N LEU A 309 5.28 12.19 -29.19
CA LEU A 309 5.94 11.12 -28.45
C LEU A 309 7.42 10.91 -28.81
N SER A 310 7.87 11.38 -29.98
CA SER A 310 9.30 11.37 -30.36
C SER A 310 10.17 12.29 -29.49
N LYS A 311 9.55 13.29 -28.85
CA LYS A 311 10.21 14.24 -27.93
C LYS A 311 10.40 13.69 -26.51
N VAL A 312 9.75 12.57 -26.19
CA VAL A 312 9.69 12.03 -24.82
C VAL A 312 11.00 11.34 -24.45
N THR A 313 11.61 11.78 -23.34
CA THR A 313 12.83 11.20 -22.79
C THR A 313 12.55 10.17 -21.68
N THR A 314 13.60 9.43 -21.33
CA THR A 314 13.68 8.54 -20.16
C THR A 314 13.49 9.26 -18.81
N ASP A 315 13.80 10.56 -18.70
CA ASP A 315 13.49 11.39 -17.52
C ASP A 315 11.98 11.57 -17.33
N MET A 316 11.23 11.67 -18.43
CA MET A 316 9.79 11.94 -18.41
C MET A 316 8.96 10.71 -18.06
N LEU A 317 9.55 9.50 -18.08
CA LEU A 317 8.88 8.26 -17.72
C LEU A 317 8.96 8.01 -16.20
N CYS A 318 7.82 8.08 -15.52
CA CYS A 318 7.75 7.86 -14.09
C CYS A 318 8.04 6.39 -13.71
N VAL A 319 9.10 6.15 -12.93
CA VAL A 319 9.48 4.83 -12.40
C VAL A 319 8.35 4.17 -11.59
N THR A 320 7.66 4.93 -10.73
CA THR A 320 6.62 4.39 -9.82
C THR A 320 5.33 3.97 -10.52
N HIS A 321 4.97 4.64 -11.62
CA HIS A 321 3.66 4.49 -12.27
C HIS A 321 3.74 4.09 -13.76
N GLY A 322 4.95 3.94 -14.33
CA GLY A 322 5.15 3.59 -15.74
C GLY A 322 4.56 4.58 -16.74
N SER A 323 4.38 5.85 -16.34
CA SER A 323 3.58 6.85 -17.05
C SER A 323 4.41 8.09 -17.44
N ILE A 324 4.30 8.51 -18.70
CA ILE A 324 4.96 9.70 -19.25
C ILE A 324 4.34 10.96 -18.65
N THR A 325 5.17 11.87 -18.12
CA THR A 325 4.74 13.12 -17.43
C THR A 325 3.69 12.88 -16.33
N CYS A 326 3.89 11.81 -15.54
CA CYS A 326 3.01 11.44 -14.43
C CYS A 326 2.83 12.58 -13.39
N ARG A 327 1.66 13.25 -13.42
CA ARG A 327 1.30 14.35 -12.52
C ARG A 327 1.28 13.99 -11.02
N ILE A 328 1.28 12.71 -10.67
CA ILE A 328 1.34 12.24 -9.27
C ILE A 328 2.76 12.39 -8.71
N CYS A 329 3.78 12.10 -9.52
CA CYS A 329 5.19 12.16 -9.09
C CYS A 329 5.83 13.51 -9.46
N PHE A 330 5.72 13.93 -10.72
CA PHE A 330 6.29 15.19 -11.19
C PHE A 330 5.48 16.41 -10.74
N GLY A 331 4.27 16.22 -10.20
CA GLY A 331 3.42 17.31 -9.76
C GLY A 331 2.43 17.80 -10.82
N SER A 332 1.49 18.62 -10.37
CA SER A 332 0.33 19.08 -11.13
C SER A 332 0.66 19.99 -12.32
N ASN A 333 1.68 20.83 -12.14
CA ASN A 333 2.29 21.74 -13.10
C ASN A 333 3.77 21.34 -13.35
N MET A 334 4.12 20.07 -13.14
CA MET A 334 5.48 19.52 -13.25
C MET A 334 6.48 20.07 -12.20
N GLU A 335 6.00 20.63 -11.08
CA GLU A 335 6.81 21.27 -10.03
C GLU A 335 7.94 20.42 -9.39
N ASN A 336 7.91 19.08 -9.55
CA ASN A 336 8.95 18.15 -9.09
C ASN A 336 9.76 17.53 -10.26
N ALA A 337 9.57 17.97 -11.50
CA ALA A 337 10.39 17.57 -12.64
C ALA A 337 11.81 18.18 -12.56
N PRO A 338 12.81 17.65 -13.30
CA PRO A 338 14.14 18.23 -13.33
C PRO A 338 14.11 19.70 -13.78
N ALA A 339 14.65 20.61 -12.97
CA ALA A 339 14.49 22.05 -13.17
C ALA A 339 15.06 22.60 -14.49
N PHE A 340 15.88 21.82 -15.20
CA PHE A 340 16.43 22.14 -16.53
C PHE A 340 15.59 21.61 -17.71
N GLN A 341 14.56 20.79 -17.45
CA GLN A 341 13.60 20.24 -18.43
C GLN A 341 12.15 20.68 -18.13
N HIS A 342 11.92 21.54 -17.14
CA HIS A 342 10.59 21.84 -16.58
C HIS A 342 9.58 22.30 -17.66
N ASP A 343 9.99 23.19 -18.56
CA ASP A 343 9.14 23.65 -19.68
C ASP A 343 8.84 22.52 -20.69
N GLU A 344 9.77 21.59 -20.92
CA GLU A 344 9.59 20.44 -21.83
C GLU A 344 8.56 19.45 -21.28
N PHE A 345 8.64 19.16 -19.97
CA PHE A 345 7.63 18.34 -19.27
C PHE A 345 6.23 18.97 -19.35
N ILE A 346 6.13 20.30 -19.21
CA ILE A 346 4.86 21.02 -19.35
C ILE A 346 4.35 20.95 -20.79
N SER A 347 5.21 21.22 -21.79
CA SER A 347 4.83 21.20 -23.20
C SER A 347 4.32 19.82 -23.61
N ILE A 348 5.08 18.76 -23.32
CA ILE A 348 4.72 17.38 -23.67
C ILE A 348 3.43 16.94 -22.93
N ASN A 349 3.27 17.28 -21.65
CA ASN A 349 2.03 16.96 -20.93
C ASN A 349 0.81 17.69 -21.51
N HIS A 350 0.98 18.92 -22.01
CA HIS A 350 -0.08 19.69 -22.65
C HIS A 350 -0.37 19.21 -24.08
N GLU A 351 0.65 18.89 -24.86
CA GLU A 351 0.55 18.35 -26.22
C GLU A 351 -0.17 16.99 -26.21
N ILE A 352 0.23 16.06 -25.33
CA ILE A 352 -0.45 14.76 -25.15
C ILE A 352 -1.91 14.97 -24.72
N ALA A 353 -2.16 15.84 -23.73
CA ALA A 353 -3.52 16.08 -23.24
C ALA A 353 -4.43 16.73 -24.30
N THR A 354 -3.89 17.60 -25.15
CA THR A 354 -4.62 18.24 -26.26
C THR A 354 -4.93 17.22 -27.36
N ALA A 355 -3.95 16.41 -27.77
CA ALA A 355 -4.16 15.33 -28.73
C ALA A 355 -5.25 14.34 -28.24
N TYR A 356 -5.26 13.97 -26.96
CA TYR A 356 -6.31 13.14 -26.37
C TYR A 356 -7.66 13.86 -26.18
N ALA A 357 -7.72 15.19 -26.20
CA ALA A 357 -8.97 15.95 -26.17
C ALA A 357 -9.62 16.00 -27.56
N ASP A 358 -8.81 16.27 -28.59
CA ASP A 358 -9.24 16.36 -30.00
C ASP A 358 -9.49 14.98 -30.64
N ALA A 359 -8.86 13.92 -30.11
CA ALA A 359 -9.08 12.55 -30.57
C ALA A 359 -10.53 12.08 -30.42
N GLY A 360 -11.16 11.73 -31.55
CA GLY A 360 -12.42 11.00 -31.58
C GLY A 360 -12.30 9.60 -30.95
N ARG A 361 -13.44 8.98 -30.60
CA ARG A 361 -13.47 7.74 -29.79
C ARG A 361 -12.70 6.55 -30.38
N ALA A 362 -12.52 6.49 -31.70
CA ALA A 362 -11.72 5.47 -32.38
C ALA A 362 -10.20 5.72 -32.23
N LEU A 363 -9.74 6.96 -32.44
CA LEU A 363 -8.32 7.32 -32.37
C LEU A 363 -7.72 7.18 -30.96
N LYS A 364 -8.53 7.26 -29.91
CA LYS A 364 -8.04 7.11 -28.52
C LYS A 364 -7.43 5.74 -28.26
N GLU A 365 -7.93 4.68 -28.90
CA GLU A 365 -7.37 3.34 -28.70
C GLU A 365 -6.05 3.15 -29.46
N GLU A 366 -5.95 3.71 -30.67
CA GLU A 366 -4.70 3.77 -31.41
C GLU A 366 -3.64 4.61 -30.67
N PHE A 367 -4.04 5.74 -30.07
CA PHE A 367 -3.16 6.56 -29.23
C PHE A 367 -2.74 5.81 -27.96
N ASN A 368 -3.63 5.03 -27.32
CA ASN A 368 -3.30 4.18 -26.18
C ASN A 368 -2.23 3.14 -26.56
N GLN A 369 -2.34 2.49 -27.72
CA GLN A 369 -1.35 1.53 -28.20
C GLN A 369 0.00 2.20 -28.47
N ILE A 370 0.02 3.30 -29.24
CA ILE A 370 1.26 4.03 -29.57
C ILE A 370 1.94 4.57 -28.31
N LEU A 371 1.16 5.03 -27.32
CA LEU A 371 1.67 5.45 -26.02
C LEU A 371 2.28 4.28 -25.23
N SER A 372 1.64 3.10 -25.24
CA SER A 372 2.17 1.88 -24.62
C SER A 372 3.46 1.41 -25.29
N ASP A 373 3.49 1.40 -26.62
CA ASP A 373 4.67 1.02 -27.42
C ASP A 373 5.87 1.92 -27.08
N LYS A 374 5.64 3.25 -26.99
CA LYS A 374 6.71 4.20 -26.60
C LYS A 374 7.13 4.05 -25.14
N ILE A 375 6.19 3.75 -24.24
CA ILE A 375 6.51 3.45 -22.83
C ILE A 375 7.39 2.20 -22.73
N ASP A 376 7.09 1.14 -23.48
CA ASP A 376 7.87 -0.11 -23.43
C ASP A 376 9.22 0.02 -24.17
N GLU A 377 9.30 0.83 -25.23
CA GLU A 377 10.58 1.27 -25.83
C GLU A 377 11.46 1.95 -24.77
N LEU A 378 10.95 2.95 -24.07
CA LEU A 378 11.67 3.68 -23.01
C LEU A 378 12.06 2.77 -21.84
N LYS A 379 11.18 1.84 -21.42
CA LYS A 379 11.50 0.83 -20.38
C LYS A 379 12.66 -0.08 -20.79
N SER A 380 12.83 -0.37 -22.08
CA SER A 380 13.90 -1.24 -22.57
C SER A 380 15.29 -0.59 -22.55
N THR A 381 15.38 0.73 -22.32
CA THR A 381 16.65 1.45 -22.26
C THR A 381 17.44 1.13 -20.98
N GLN A 382 18.76 0.99 -21.12
CA GLN A 382 19.70 0.79 -20.01
C GLN A 382 19.55 1.88 -18.94
N GLU A 383 19.41 3.13 -19.36
CA GLU A 383 19.27 4.29 -18.48
C GLU A 383 18.01 4.23 -17.60
N TYR A 384 16.90 3.70 -18.12
CA TYR A 384 15.69 3.49 -17.32
C TYR A 384 15.84 2.32 -16.34
N GLN A 385 16.58 1.26 -16.70
CA GLN A 385 16.90 0.17 -15.78
C GLN A 385 17.80 0.67 -14.62
N GLU A 386 18.81 1.49 -14.92
CA GLU A 386 19.66 2.15 -13.90
C GLU A 386 18.82 3.06 -12.98
N LYS A 387 17.81 3.77 -13.52
CA LYS A 387 16.84 4.56 -12.73
C LYS A 387 15.94 3.69 -11.84
N ILE A 388 15.53 2.49 -12.28
CA ILE A 388 14.82 1.52 -11.44
C ILE A 388 15.74 1.02 -10.32
N GLU A 389 16.98 0.65 -10.64
CA GLU A 389 17.93 0.08 -9.68
C GLU A 389 18.32 1.12 -8.60
N ALA A 390 18.63 2.36 -8.98
CA ALA A 390 18.86 3.46 -8.05
C ALA A 390 17.63 3.73 -7.15
N ALA A 391 16.42 3.69 -7.72
CA ALA A 391 15.19 3.82 -6.92
C ALA A 391 14.99 2.61 -5.98
N HIS A 392 15.38 1.40 -6.37
CA HIS A 392 15.30 0.22 -5.49
C HIS A 392 16.28 0.33 -4.31
N ILE A 393 17.53 0.74 -4.59
CA ILE A 393 18.58 0.97 -3.58
C ILE A 393 18.12 2.03 -2.57
N ALA A 394 17.60 3.18 -3.02
CA ALA A 394 17.11 4.23 -2.13
C ALA A 394 15.94 3.79 -1.23
N ASN A 395 15.08 2.87 -1.69
CA ASN A 395 14.05 2.27 -0.84
C ASN A 395 14.65 1.31 0.20
N ILE A 396 15.63 0.47 -0.17
CA ILE A 396 16.35 -0.43 0.76
C ILE A 396 17.08 0.39 1.84
N GLU A 397 17.73 1.48 1.44
CA GLU A 397 18.41 2.41 2.36
C GLU A 397 17.40 3.03 3.33
N THR A 398 16.22 3.46 2.84
CA THR A 398 15.15 4.01 3.69
C THR A 398 14.61 2.97 4.68
N ASP A 399 14.27 1.77 4.22
CA ASP A 399 13.81 0.66 5.08
C ASP A 399 14.86 0.27 6.15
N PHE A 400 16.15 0.40 5.83
CA PHE A 400 17.25 0.16 6.78
C PHE A 400 17.40 1.27 7.81
N HIS A 401 17.25 2.55 7.44
CA HIS A 401 17.20 3.67 8.41
C HIS A 401 16.03 3.51 9.38
N ASP A 402 14.82 3.27 8.87
CA ASP A 402 13.62 3.00 9.66
C ASP A 402 13.83 1.82 10.63
N PHE A 403 14.54 0.76 10.19
CA PHE A 403 14.90 -0.37 11.05
C PHE A 403 15.84 0.03 12.20
N ILE A 404 16.88 0.83 11.94
CA ILE A 404 17.83 1.30 12.97
C ILE A 404 17.15 2.25 13.97
N GLU A 405 16.34 3.22 13.53
CA GLU A 405 15.56 4.08 14.43
C GLU A 405 14.58 3.23 15.28
N SER A 406 13.92 2.25 14.65
CA SER A 406 13.06 1.31 15.35
C SER A 406 13.80 0.42 16.35
N LEU A 407 15.12 0.23 16.26
CA LEU A 407 15.91 -0.43 17.30
C LEU A 407 16.29 0.53 18.43
N ILE A 408 16.65 1.78 18.12
CA ILE A 408 16.95 2.83 19.10
C ILE A 408 15.81 2.98 20.11
N ASP A 409 14.57 3.09 19.60
CA ASP A 409 13.35 3.25 20.41
C ASP A 409 12.99 2.04 21.29
N LYS A 410 13.53 0.84 20.98
CA LYS A 410 13.24 -0.41 21.71
C LYS A 410 14.25 -0.72 22.82
N HIS A 411 15.44 -0.13 22.78
CA HIS A 411 16.47 -0.38 23.78
C HIS A 411 16.44 0.63 24.93
N THR A 412 16.68 0.14 26.15
CA THR A 412 16.81 0.94 27.38
C THR A 412 18.23 0.92 27.95
N ASP A 413 19.12 0.14 27.33
CA ASP A 413 20.54 0.07 27.63
C ASP A 413 21.26 1.23 26.93
N TYR A 414 21.83 2.14 27.72
CA TYR A 414 22.51 3.34 27.21
C TYR A 414 23.63 2.99 26.22
N LYS A 415 24.44 1.93 26.46
CA LYS A 415 25.52 1.57 25.51
C LYS A 415 24.90 1.15 24.17
N LYS A 416 23.78 0.43 24.17
CA LYS A 416 23.10 -0.03 22.94
C LYS A 416 22.41 1.10 22.18
N ILE A 417 21.89 2.11 22.87
CA ILE A 417 21.37 3.34 22.25
C ILE A 417 22.51 4.14 21.59
N GLU A 418 23.65 4.29 22.29
CA GLU A 418 24.84 5.00 21.80
C GLU A 418 25.45 4.29 20.57
N ILE A 419 25.53 2.96 20.61
CA ILE A 419 25.87 2.07 19.49
C ILE A 419 25.00 2.34 18.25
N LEU A 420 23.67 2.29 18.38
CA LEU A 420 22.77 2.37 17.23
C LEU A 420 22.75 3.79 16.63
N ARG A 421 22.97 4.81 17.46
CA ARG A 421 23.17 6.19 17.02
C ARG A 421 24.44 6.38 16.19
N HIS A 422 25.53 5.68 16.50
CA HIS A 422 26.72 5.74 15.65
C HIS A 422 26.56 4.99 14.33
N VAL A 423 25.73 3.95 14.27
CA VAL A 423 25.31 3.35 12.98
C VAL A 423 24.49 4.36 12.17
N GLN A 424 23.53 5.04 12.81
CA GLN A 424 22.77 6.13 12.20
C GLN A 424 23.68 7.29 11.72
N ASP A 425 24.62 7.75 12.55
CA ASP A 425 25.57 8.83 12.21
C ASP A 425 26.31 8.54 10.89
N VAL A 426 26.73 7.29 10.65
CA VAL A 426 27.44 6.93 9.41
C VAL A 426 26.50 6.78 8.23
N LEU A 427 25.30 6.23 8.41
CA LEU A 427 24.29 6.14 7.36
C LEU A 427 23.85 7.54 6.87
N GLU A 428 23.73 8.50 7.80
CA GLU A 428 23.50 9.92 7.50
C GLU A 428 24.74 10.65 6.93
N GLY A 429 25.88 9.98 6.77
CA GLY A 429 27.10 10.54 6.19
C GLY A 429 27.91 11.44 7.14
N ASN A 430 27.62 11.46 8.44
CA ASN A 430 28.28 12.32 9.44
C ASN A 430 29.68 11.84 9.87
N GLY A 431 30.20 10.75 9.30
CA GLY A 431 31.65 10.48 9.23
C GLY A 431 32.35 10.01 10.52
N ASN A 432 31.66 9.30 11.43
CA ASN A 432 32.26 8.77 12.66
C ASN A 432 32.61 7.26 12.53
N ILE A 433 33.90 6.93 12.47
CA ILE A 433 34.42 5.55 12.42
C ILE A 433 34.07 4.79 13.73
N ILE A 434 33.73 3.49 13.63
CA ILE A 434 33.43 2.63 14.79
C ILE A 434 34.74 2.10 15.43
N PRO A 435 35.01 2.36 16.73
CA PRO A 435 36.25 1.95 17.40
C PRO A 435 36.12 0.71 18.30
N ASP A 436 34.99 -0.01 18.27
CA ASP A 436 34.74 -1.19 19.14
C ASP A 436 34.70 -2.47 18.28
N ALA A 437 35.73 -3.31 18.37
CA ALA A 437 35.87 -4.51 17.55
C ALA A 437 34.76 -5.55 17.82
N ALA A 438 34.33 -5.70 19.08
CA ALA A 438 33.23 -6.61 19.42
C ALA A 438 31.89 -6.13 18.86
N LEU A 439 31.77 -4.82 18.57
CA LEU A 439 30.59 -4.26 17.94
C LEU A 439 30.54 -4.52 16.43
N TYR A 440 31.69 -4.50 15.76
CA TYR A 440 31.79 -4.88 14.35
C TYR A 440 31.35 -6.34 14.14
N ASP A 441 31.71 -7.24 15.06
CA ASP A 441 31.30 -8.65 15.00
C ASP A 441 29.77 -8.80 15.18
N ASP A 442 29.17 -8.14 16.18
CA ASP A 442 27.70 -8.13 16.41
C ASP A 442 26.92 -7.61 15.17
N ILE A 443 27.40 -6.53 14.54
CA ILE A 443 26.80 -5.94 13.33
C ILE A 443 26.96 -6.89 12.14
N THR A 444 28.16 -7.47 11.97
CA THR A 444 28.46 -8.44 10.92
C THR A 444 27.62 -9.72 11.06
N GLU A 445 27.39 -10.23 12.28
CA GLU A 445 26.48 -11.36 12.51
C GLU A 445 25.04 -11.02 12.08
N LYS A 446 24.60 -9.77 12.32
CA LYS A 446 23.26 -9.30 11.90
C LYS A 446 23.12 -9.13 10.40
N VAL A 447 24.11 -8.56 9.72
CA VAL A 447 24.10 -8.46 8.24
C VAL A 447 24.13 -9.84 7.59
N ASN A 448 24.86 -10.80 8.18
CA ASN A 448 24.83 -12.20 7.72
C ASN A 448 23.47 -12.91 7.91
N GLN A 449 22.51 -12.34 8.64
CA GLN A 449 21.15 -12.87 8.79
C GLN A 449 20.17 -12.33 7.73
N LEU A 450 20.57 -11.35 6.92
CA LEU A 450 19.82 -10.83 5.77
C LEU A 450 19.90 -11.78 4.57
N ASP A 451 19.04 -11.59 3.55
CA ASP A 451 19.12 -12.34 2.30
C ASP A 451 20.38 -11.99 1.47
N ASN A 452 20.69 -12.74 0.41
CA ASN A 452 21.97 -12.56 -0.28
C ASN A 452 22.16 -11.17 -0.94
N HIS A 453 21.09 -10.52 -1.38
CA HIS A 453 21.16 -9.21 -2.04
C HIS A 453 21.09 -8.08 -1.01
N GLU A 454 20.20 -8.20 -0.02
CA GLU A 454 20.18 -7.32 1.16
C GLU A 454 21.55 -7.30 1.86
N ARG A 455 22.17 -8.48 2.04
CA ARG A 455 23.50 -8.64 2.64
C ARG A 455 24.60 -8.04 1.78
N GLU A 456 24.54 -8.12 0.46
CA GLU A 456 25.55 -7.53 -0.43
C GLU A 456 25.57 -5.99 -0.28
N ILE A 457 24.39 -5.36 -0.34
CA ILE A 457 24.21 -3.92 -0.14
C ILE A 457 24.62 -3.51 1.28
N CYS A 458 24.12 -4.20 2.31
CA CYS A 458 24.45 -3.86 3.70
C CYS A 458 25.92 -4.16 4.06
N SER A 459 26.56 -5.15 3.44
CA SER A 459 28.00 -5.42 3.63
C SER A 459 28.86 -4.33 3.00
N ALA A 460 28.47 -3.78 1.84
CA ALA A 460 29.14 -2.63 1.26
C ALA A 460 29.03 -1.37 2.16
N TYR A 461 27.93 -1.22 2.90
CA TYR A 461 27.81 -0.20 3.95
C TYR A 461 28.66 -0.51 5.20
N VAL A 462 28.70 -1.77 5.66
CA VAL A 462 29.52 -2.17 6.81
C VAL A 462 31.03 -2.14 6.50
N GLN A 463 31.45 -2.37 5.26
CA GLN A 463 32.85 -2.21 4.87
C GLN A 463 33.31 -0.74 4.87
N LYS A 464 32.40 0.24 4.71
CA LYS A 464 32.69 1.67 4.93
C LYS A 464 32.81 2.05 6.42
N LEU A 465 32.59 1.12 7.35
CA LEU A 465 32.82 1.33 8.80
C LEU A 465 34.25 0.98 9.24
N ILE A 466 35.06 0.38 8.37
CA ILE A 466 36.50 0.14 8.55
C ILE A 466 37.25 1.21 7.73
N ASP A 467 38.35 1.71 8.27
CA ASP A 467 39.11 2.85 7.70
C ASP A 467 39.91 2.48 6.43
N ASP A 468 40.30 3.51 5.67
CA ASP A 468 40.70 3.50 4.24
C ASP A 468 41.99 2.74 3.88
N ASP A 469 42.64 2.00 4.80
CA ASP A 469 43.95 1.37 4.54
C ASP A 469 43.90 -0.01 3.87
N GLY A 470 42.71 -0.60 3.76
CA GLY A 470 42.49 -1.92 3.15
C GLY A 470 43.03 -3.10 3.95
N SER A 471 43.43 -2.92 5.21
CA SER A 471 43.98 -3.98 6.07
C SER A 471 42.93 -4.99 6.55
N GLY A 472 41.66 -4.59 6.63
CA GLY A 472 40.56 -5.43 7.10
C GLY A 472 40.57 -5.71 8.62
N ALA A 473 41.26 -4.89 9.42
CA ALA A 473 41.34 -5.03 10.87
C ALA A 473 40.68 -3.86 11.61
N PRO A 474 39.89 -4.10 12.68
CA PRO A 474 39.47 -3.04 13.60
C PRO A 474 40.69 -2.37 14.28
N ILE A 475 40.62 -1.05 14.48
CA ILE A 475 41.73 -0.25 15.01
C ILE A 475 42.03 -0.62 16.48
N ASP A 476 43.14 -1.32 16.70
CA ASP A 476 43.77 -1.65 18.01
C ASP A 476 42.81 -2.05 19.15
N GLY A 477 42.63 -3.36 19.35
CA GLY A 477 41.79 -3.97 20.40
C GLY A 477 42.24 -3.79 21.87
N GLU A 478 42.75 -2.62 22.27
CA GLU A 478 42.97 -2.25 23.67
C GLU A 478 42.35 -0.88 24.03
N LEU A 479 41.56 -0.86 25.11
CA LEU A 479 41.02 0.35 25.71
C LEU A 479 42.14 1.28 26.22
N LYS A 480 42.55 2.25 25.39
CA LYS A 480 43.31 3.43 25.84
C LYS A 480 42.44 4.23 26.82
N ASN A 481 42.65 3.98 28.11
CA ASN A 481 41.91 4.56 29.23
C ASN A 481 41.95 6.11 29.22
N ALA A 482 40.93 6.72 28.60
CA ALA A 482 40.72 8.16 28.60
C ALA A 482 40.20 8.62 29.98
N ASP A 483 41.13 8.92 30.88
CA ASP A 483 40.90 9.25 32.30
C ASP A 483 39.89 10.40 32.48
N VAL A 484 38.71 10.12 33.05
CA VAL A 484 37.62 11.10 33.29
C VAL A 484 37.95 12.02 34.50
N LYS A 485 39.16 12.63 34.51
CA LYS A 485 39.72 13.39 35.63
C LYS A 485 40.55 14.64 35.26
N SER A 486 40.14 15.41 34.24
CA SER A 486 40.80 16.67 33.83
C SER A 486 40.05 17.97 34.19
N LYS A 487 39.60 18.10 35.44
CA LYS A 487 39.53 19.37 36.22
C LYS A 487 38.94 20.62 35.51
N ARG A 488 37.62 20.85 35.62
CA ARG A 488 37.07 22.23 35.62
C ARG A 488 37.56 22.99 36.87
N LYS A 489 38.78 23.55 36.84
CA LYS A 489 39.28 24.46 37.89
C LYS A 489 38.74 25.87 37.67
N ILE A 490 37.64 26.20 38.34
CA ILE A 490 37.15 27.58 38.47
C ILE A 490 38.26 28.43 39.13
N ARG A 491 38.66 29.54 38.48
CA ARG A 491 39.51 30.57 39.08
C ARG A 491 38.63 31.74 39.52
N TYR A 492 38.23 31.75 40.80
CA TYR A 492 37.92 33.02 41.46
C TYR A 492 39.23 33.77 41.73
N LYS A 493 39.19 35.10 41.60
CA LYS A 493 40.31 35.99 41.91
C LYS A 493 39.86 37.02 42.97
N PRO A 494 40.27 36.87 44.24
CA PRO A 494 40.18 37.92 45.25
C PRO A 494 41.55 38.60 45.44
N CYS A 495 41.52 39.93 45.61
CA CYS A 495 42.69 40.83 45.57
C CYS A 495 43.36 40.92 44.19
#